data_AF-A0A6G3PKC9-F1
#
_entry.id   AF-A0A6G3PKC9-F1
#
_cell.length_a   1.000
_cell.length_b   1.000
_cell.length_c   1.000
_cell.angle_alpha   90.00
_cell.angle_beta   90.00
_cell.angle_gamma   90.00
#
_symmetry.space_group_name_H-M   'P 1'
#
loop_
_entity.id
_entity.type
_entity.pdbx_description
1 polymer ?
#
loop_
_entity_poly.entity_id
_entity_poly.type
_entity_poly.pdbx_seq_one_letter_code
_entity_poly.pdbx_strand_id
1 'polypeptide(L)' 'ERGERLLVLDARDRAGLARHAREVAHTIEADGLSVARVADTLARRTPLTERLAVVAQDAATAADALLSAAAALE' A
#
# COMPACT_ATOMS: atom_id res chain seq x y z
N GLU A 1 -13.80 -10.02 -4.36
CA GLU A 1 -14.17 -8.58 -4.39
C GLU A 1 -13.87 -8.09 -5.80
N ARG A 2 -14.77 -7.37 -6.47
CA ARG A 2 -14.50 -6.86 -7.83
C ARG A 2 -14.61 -5.35 -7.81
N GLY A 3 -13.52 -4.66 -8.16
CA GLY A 3 -13.46 -3.22 -8.29
C GLY A 3 -12.12 -2.66 -7.84
N GLU A 4 -11.60 -1.70 -8.59
CA GLU A 4 -10.36 -1.00 -8.27
C GLU A 4 -10.44 -0.35 -6.89
N ARG A 5 -9.32 -0.36 -6.17
CA ARG A 5 -9.14 0.24 -4.85
C ARG A 5 -7.88 1.07 -4.86
N LEU A 6 -7.98 2.27 -4.30
CA LEU A 6 -6.85 3.17 -4.10
C LEU A 6 -6.25 2.91 -2.72
N LEU A 7 -4.98 2.52 -2.69
CA LEU A 7 -4.17 2.47 -1.47
C LEU A 7 -3.29 3.72 -1.44
N VAL A 8 -3.43 4.52 -0.40
CA VAL A 8 -2.60 5.70 -0.17
C VAL A 8 -1.72 5.43 1.04
N LEU A 9 -0.42 5.37 0.83
CA LEU A 9 0.57 5.24 1.88
C LEU A 9 1.22 6.58 2.12
N ASP A 10 1.60 6.84 3.35
CA ASP A 10 2.31 8.04 3.74
C ASP A 10 3.46 7.72 4.71
N ALA A 11 4.51 8.53 4.64
CA ALA A 11 5.70 8.40 5.48
C ALA A 11 6.38 9.76 5.66
N ARG A 12 7.38 9.82 6.56
CA ARG A 12 8.16 11.04 6.78
C ARG A 12 9.17 11.32 5.66
N ASP A 13 9.61 10.27 4.97
CA ASP A 13 10.68 10.28 3.98
C ASP A 13 10.50 9.11 3.00
N ARG A 14 11.17 9.18 1.84
CA ARG A 14 11.05 8.19 0.76
C ARG A 14 11.46 6.77 1.18
N ALA A 15 12.50 6.63 2.00
CA ALA A 15 12.93 5.31 2.49
C ALA A 15 11.89 4.72 3.45
N GLY A 16 11.30 5.56 4.31
CA GLY A 16 10.13 5.21 5.13
C GLY A 16 8.94 4.76 4.29
N LEU A 17 8.69 5.40 3.15
CA LEU A 17 7.60 5.06 2.24
C LEU A 17 7.85 3.71 1.54
N ALA A 18 9.07 3.46 1.07
CA ALA A 18 9.47 2.18 0.47
C ALA A 18 9.34 1.03 1.47
N ARG A 19 9.80 1.23 2.72
CA ARG A 19 9.64 0.25 3.79
C ARG A 19 8.17 0.00 4.10
N HIS A 20 7.37 1.06 4.24
CA HIS A 20 5.95 0.91 4.54
C HIS A 20 5.19 0.17 3.43
N ALA A 21 5.51 0.44 2.16
CA ALA A 21 4.94 -0.28 1.03
C ALA A 21 5.23 -1.79 1.06
N ARG A 22 6.46 -2.19 1.39
CA ARG A 22 6.83 -3.61 1.57
C ARG A 22 6.09 -4.27 2.72
N GLU A 23 6.00 -3.58 3.86
CA GLU A 23 5.28 -4.09 5.03
C GLU A 23 3.79 -4.34 4.69
N VAL A 24 3.14 -3.37 4.02
CA VAL A 24 1.73 -3.52 3.61
C VAL A 24 1.56 -4.64 2.59
N ALA A 25 2.45 -4.76 1.60
CA ALA A 25 2.41 -5.85 0.62
C ALA A 25 2.51 -7.21 1.33
N HIS A 26 3.47 -7.35 2.25
CA HIS A 26 3.66 -8.59 3.00
C HIS A 26 2.45 -8.92 3.87
N THR A 27 1.86 -7.94 4.57
CA THR A 27 0.65 -8.14 5.36
C THR A 27 -0.53 -8.58 4.49
N ILE A 28 -0.71 -7.99 3.29
CA ILE A 28 -1.78 -8.39 2.38
C ILE A 28 -1.64 -9.86 1.98
N GLU A 29 -0.44 -10.31 1.63
CA GLU A 29 -0.18 -11.70 1.20
C GLU A 29 -0.20 -12.69 2.36
N ALA A 30 0.49 -12.37 3.46
CA ALA A 30 0.67 -13.29 4.58
C ALA A 30 -0.61 -13.49 5.39
N ASP A 31 -1.35 -12.40 5.64
CA ASP A 31 -2.58 -12.44 6.44
C ASP A 31 -3.85 -12.57 5.58
N GLY A 32 -3.71 -12.58 4.25
CA GLY A 32 -4.82 -12.69 3.32
C GLY A 32 -5.84 -11.56 3.44
N LEU A 33 -5.38 -10.35 3.78
CA LEU A 33 -6.28 -9.22 4.02
C LEU A 33 -6.96 -8.76 2.73
N SER A 34 -8.22 -8.36 2.85
CA SER A 34 -8.91 -7.71 1.74
C SER A 34 -8.33 -6.32 1.46
N VAL A 35 -8.08 -6.03 0.19
CA VAL A 35 -7.56 -4.73 -0.26
C VAL A 35 -8.49 -3.58 0.17
N ALA A 36 -9.79 -3.81 0.16
CA ALA A 36 -10.77 -2.83 0.62
C ALA A 36 -10.57 -2.45 2.10
N ARG A 37 -10.33 -3.45 2.97
CA ARG A 37 -10.09 -3.22 4.41
C ARG A 37 -8.78 -2.48 4.66
N VAL A 38 -7.74 -2.82 3.89
CA VAL A 38 -6.45 -2.12 3.96
C VAL A 38 -6.62 -0.66 3.53
N ALA A 39 -7.30 -0.40 2.41
CA ALA A 39 -7.58 0.95 1.93
C ALA A 39 -8.33 1.79 2.99
N ASP A 40 -9.39 1.23 3.59
CA ASP A 40 -10.15 1.87 4.67
C ASP A 40 -9.28 2.20 5.90
N THR A 41 -8.35 1.30 6.23
CA THR A 41 -7.44 1.48 7.36
C THR A 41 -6.44 2.59 7.10
N LEU A 42 -5.85 2.62 5.90
CA LEU A 42 -4.90 3.64 5.48
C LEU A 42 -5.57 5.02 5.41
N ALA A 43 -6.79 5.11 4.87
CA ALA A 43 -7.53 6.37 4.74
C ALA A 43 -7.88 7.03 6.08
N ARG A 44 -7.84 6.28 7.19
CA ARG A 44 -8.11 6.80 8.55
C ARG A 44 -6.85 7.31 9.25
N ARG A 45 -5.66 7.14 8.68
CA ARG A 45 -4.40 7.59 9.28
C ARG A 45 -4.22 9.09 9.11
N THR A 46 -3.52 9.70 10.06
CA THR A 46 -3.07 11.09 9.92
C THR A 46 -1.98 11.15 8.85
N PRO A 47 -2.19 11.90 7.75
CA PRO A 47 -1.25 11.88 6.64
C PRO A 47 0.08 12.55 6.99
N LEU A 48 1.17 11.92 6.57
CA LEU A 48 2.53 12.46 6.64
C LEU A 48 2.95 13.20 5.35
N THR A 49 4.20 13.63 5.32
CA THR A 49 4.80 14.50 4.28
C THR A 49 4.90 13.81 2.93
N GLU A 50 5.51 12.62 2.87
CA GLU A 50 5.66 11.84 1.65
C GLU A 50 4.43 10.96 1.43
N ARG A 51 4.02 10.79 0.17
CA ARG A 51 2.84 9.97 -0.18
C ARG A 51 3.07 9.14 -1.43
N LEU A 52 2.52 7.94 -1.41
CA LEU A 52 2.46 7.01 -2.53
C LEU A 52 1.00 6.58 -2.72
N ALA A 53 0.52 6.61 -3.96
CA ALA A 53 -0.80 6.11 -4.30
C ALA A 53 -0.67 4.96 -5.30
N VAL A 54 -1.29 3.82 -5.02
CA VAL A 54 -1.35 2.68 -5.94
C VAL A 54 -2.80 2.23 -6.10
N VAL A 55 -3.15 1.80 -7.32
CA VAL A 55 -4.47 1.27 -7.63
C VAL A 55 -4.35 -0.23 -7.84
N ALA A 56 -5.20 -1.01 -7.17
CA ALA A 56 -5.19 -2.46 -7.23
C ALA A 56 -6.61 -3.02 -7.30
N GLN A 57 -6.77 -4.19 -7.93
CA GLN A 57 -8.06 -4.85 -8.10
C GLN A 57 -8.28 -5.96 -7.06
N ASP A 58 -7.20 -6.57 -6.59
CA ASP A 58 -7.17 -7.70 -5.69
C ASP A 58 -5.85 -7.74 -4.90
N ALA A 59 -5.73 -8.70 -3.98
CA ALA A 59 -4.58 -8.81 -3.09
C ALA A 59 -3.25 -8.99 -3.83
N ALA A 60 -3.24 -9.77 -4.93
CA ALA A 60 -2.03 -10.04 -5.70
C ALA A 60 -1.57 -8.79 -6.46
N THR A 61 -2.49 -8.12 -7.15
CA THR A 61 -2.19 -6.85 -7.85
C THR A 61 -1.81 -5.74 -6.87
N ALA A 62 -2.35 -5.74 -5.64
CA ALA A 62 -1.95 -4.80 -4.60
C ALA A 62 -0.52 -5.06 -4.12
N ALA A 63 -0.17 -6.30 -3.83
CA ALA A 63 1.17 -6.66 -3.37
C ALA A 63 2.23 -6.33 -4.43
N ASP A 64 2.00 -6.72 -5.69
CA ASP A 64 2.90 -6.43 -6.81
C ASP A 64 3.11 -4.91 -7.01
N ALA A 65 2.02 -4.14 -7.05
CA ALA A 65 2.10 -2.68 -7.23
C ALA A 65 2.84 -1.99 -6.08
N LEU A 66 2.64 -2.45 -4.83
CA LEU A 66 3.35 -1.92 -3.66
C LEU A 66 4.84 -2.24 -3.69
N LEU A 67 5.21 -3.48 -4.06
CA LEU A 67 6.61 -3.88 -4.17
C LEU A 67 7.34 -3.14 -5.31
N SER A 68 6.67 -2.99 -6.45
CA SER A 68 7.18 -2.22 -7.59
C SER A 68 7.39 -0.75 -7.22
N ALA A 69 6.40 -0.13 -6.55
CA ALA A 69 6.53 1.23 -6.06
C ALA A 69 7.64 1.38 -5.01
N ALA A 70 7.80 0.41 -4.10
CA ALA A 70 8.89 0.41 -3.13
C ALA A 70 10.26 0.39 -3.80
N ALA A 71 10.45 -0.44 -4.83
CA ALA A 71 11.70 -0.52 -5.59
C ALA A 71 12.01 0.77 -6.35
N ALA A 72 10.99 1.51 -6.82
CA ALA A 72 11.17 2.79 -7.50
C ALA A 72 11.51 3.96 -6.55
N LEU A 73 11.30 3.78 -5.25
CA LEU A 73 11.54 4.82 -4.24
C LEU A 73 12.97 4.82 -3.70
N GLU A 74 13.68 3.69 -3.84
CA GLU A 74 15.10 3.48 -3.50
C GLU A 74 16.05 4.01 -4.58
#